data_AF-A0A1I0YEK7-F1
#
_entry.id   AF-A0A1I0YEK7-F1
#
_cell.length_a   1.000
_cell.length_b   1.000
_cell.length_c   1.000
_cell.angle_alpha   90.00
_cell.angle_beta   90.00
_cell.angle_gamma   90.00
#
_symmetry.space_group_name_H-M   'P 1'
#
loop_
_entity.id
_entity.type
_entity.pdbx_description
1 polymer ?
#
loop_
_entity_poly.entity_id
_entity_poly.type
_entity_poly.pdbx_seq_one_letter_code
_entity_poly.pdbx_strand_id
1 'polypeptide(L)'
;MYESQLDTDYHIGNLTKREQIQKGEFTNYSHLYMLQPNSNKGYPYFKTEEGYFLIGHHKGDEKTSHSTYKRLFAEMAQLQVSLGDYILE
;
A
#
# COMPACT_ATOMS: atom_id res chain seq x y z
N MET A 1 2.90 2.56 -32.03
CA MET A 1 2.51 3.02 -30.69
C MET A 1 2.96 1.96 -29.71
N TYR A 2 3.75 2.32 -28.70
CA TYR A 2 4.19 1.38 -27.66
C TYR A 2 2.96 1.12 -26.78
N GLU A 3 2.26 0.01 -27.01
CA GLU A 3 1.24 -0.45 -26.07
C GLU A 3 1.99 -0.81 -24.79
N SER A 4 1.84 0.04 -23.77
CA SER A 4 2.32 -0.22 -22.43
C SER A 4 1.76 -1.59 -22.02
N GLN A 5 2.64 -2.57 -21.78
CA GLN A 5 2.29 -3.89 -21.26
C GLN A 5 1.76 -3.79 -19.82
N LEU A 6 0.62 -3.11 -19.64
CA LEU A 6 -0.07 -2.97 -18.36
C LEU A 6 -1.14 -4.05 -18.19
N ASP A 7 -1.52 -4.73 -19.28
CA ASP A 7 -2.39 -5.91 -19.25
C ASP A 7 -1.56 -7.15 -18.91
N THR A 8 -1.24 -7.29 -17.62
CA THR A 8 -0.32 -8.33 -17.11
C THR A 8 -1.01 -9.36 -16.21
N ASP A 9 -2.35 -9.35 -16.15
CA ASP A 9 -3.19 -10.07 -15.16
C ASP A 9 -2.93 -9.70 -13.69
N TYR A 10 -1.94 -8.85 -13.40
CA TYR A 10 -1.64 -8.38 -12.04
C TYR A 10 -2.33 -7.07 -11.73
N HIS A 11 -2.92 -6.99 -10.54
CA HIS A 11 -3.54 -5.76 -10.07
C HIS A 11 -2.49 -4.66 -9.83
N ILE A 12 -2.89 -3.42 -10.15
CA ILE A 12 -2.19 -2.22 -9.76
C ILE A 12 -2.64 -1.87 -8.34
N GLY A 13 -1.68 -1.86 -7.41
CA GLY A 13 -1.88 -1.40 -6.04
C GLY A 13 -1.32 0.00 -5.82
N ASN A 14 -1.69 0.59 -4.69
CA ASN A 14 -1.19 1.88 -4.23
C ASN A 14 -0.15 1.71 -3.12
N LEU A 15 0.90 2.51 -3.16
CA LEU A 15 1.97 2.55 -2.18
C LEU A 15 1.95 3.90 -1.45
N THR A 16 1.43 3.93 -0.23
CA THR A 16 1.39 5.15 0.58
C THR A 16 2.53 5.19 1.58
N LYS A 17 3.25 6.31 1.68
CA LYS A 17 4.36 6.46 2.64
C LYS A 17 3.83 6.66 4.06
N ARG A 18 4.57 6.15 5.05
CA ARG A 18 4.30 6.35 6.49
C ARG A 18 4.01 7.82 6.83
N GLU A 19 4.82 8.74 6.30
CA GLU A 19 4.72 10.18 6.57
C GLU A 19 3.39 10.80 6.13
N GLN A 20 2.80 10.32 5.02
CA GLN A 20 1.51 10.81 4.50
C GLN A 20 0.39 10.39 5.46
N ILE A 21 0.43 9.12 5.87
CA ILE A 21 -0.57 8.54 6.76
C ILE A 21 -0.51 9.16 8.15
N GLN A 22 0.69 9.43 8.66
CA GLN A 22 0.89 10.13 9.93
C GLN A 22 0.33 11.56 9.90
N LYS A 23 0.27 12.20 8.72
CA LYS A 23 -0.37 13.51 8.51
C LYS A 23 -1.88 13.42 8.26
N GLY A 24 -2.44 12.22 8.17
CA GLY A 24 -3.85 11.99 7.86
C GLY A 24 -4.19 12.04 6.37
N GLU A 25 -3.19 11.97 5.49
CA GLU A 25 -3.36 11.96 4.03
C GLU A 25 -3.66 10.53 3.53
N PHE A 26 -4.87 10.01 3.81
CA PHE A 26 -5.25 8.62 3.52
C PHE A 26 -5.59 8.33 2.06
N THR A 27 -5.73 9.36 1.24
CA THR A 27 -6.27 9.28 -0.14
C THR A 27 -5.28 9.79 -1.19
N ASN A 28 -3.99 9.82 -0.83
CA ASN A 28 -2.93 10.40 -1.66
C ASN A 28 -2.21 9.33 -2.50
N TYR A 29 -2.80 8.98 -3.64
CA TYR A 29 -2.36 7.95 -4.60
C TYR A 29 -1.18 8.37 -5.49
N SER A 30 -0.10 8.88 -4.89
CA SER A 30 1.05 9.41 -5.65
C SER A 30 1.99 8.32 -6.19
N HIS A 31 1.94 7.10 -5.66
CA HIS A 31 2.84 6.01 -6.06
C HIS A 31 2.05 4.72 -6.26
N LEU A 32 2.17 4.14 -7.45
CA LEU A 32 1.51 2.88 -7.80
C LEU A 32 2.55 1.77 -7.90
N TYR A 33 2.17 0.56 -7.54
CA TYR A 33 2.98 -0.64 -7.71
C TYR A 33 2.18 -1.73 -8.42
N MET A 34 2.87 -2.66 -9.03
CA MET A 34 2.28 -3.85 -9.64
C MET A 34 3.30 -4.98 -9.52
N LEU A 35 2.82 -6.21 -9.37
CA LEU A 35 3.69 -7.37 -9.28
C LEU A 35 4.47 -7.54 -10.59
N GLN A 36 5.79 -7.74 -10.48
CA GLN A 36 6.66 -8.05 -11.61
C GLN A 36 7.31 -9.42 -11.42
N PRO A 37 6.77 -10.49 -12.01
CA PRO A 37 7.29 -11.85 -11.83
C PRO A 37 8.70 -12.02 -12.39
N ASN A 38 9.05 -11.25 -13.43
CA ASN A 38 10.39 -11.19 -14.00
C ASN A 38 10.94 -9.77 -13.80
N SER A 39 11.95 -9.60 -12.96
CA SER A 39 12.56 -8.28 -12.74
C SER A 39 13.24 -7.78 -14.01
N ASN A 40 12.88 -6.59 -14.48
CA ASN A 40 13.60 -5.95 -15.58
C ASN A 40 14.93 -5.38 -15.06
N LYS A 41 16.05 -5.84 -15.63
CA LYS A 41 17.39 -5.33 -15.29
C LYS A 41 17.44 -3.82 -15.52
N GLY A 42 17.91 -3.08 -14.52
CA GLY A 42 18.15 -1.64 -14.62
C GLY A 42 17.03 -0.73 -14.10
N TYR A 43 15.92 -1.29 -13.63
CA TYR A 43 14.82 -0.51 -13.03
C TYR A 43 14.77 -0.70 -11.52
N PRO A 44 14.50 0.36 -10.73
CA PRO A 44 14.28 0.22 -9.29
C PRO A 44 13.00 -0.59 -9.06
N TYR A 45 13.08 -1.56 -8.15
CA TYR A 45 11.95 -2.35 -7.71
C TYR A 45 11.79 -2.22 -6.20
N PHE A 46 10.54 -2.14 -5.76
CA PHE A 46 10.20 -2.29 -4.35
C PHE A 46 10.05 -3.77 -4.07
N LYS A 47 10.75 -4.27 -3.05
CA LYS A 47 10.55 -5.62 -2.54
C LYS A 47 9.87 -5.50 -1.19
N THR A 48 8.73 -6.14 -1.04
CA THR A 48 8.11 -6.31 0.27
C THR A 48 8.96 -7.24 1.12
N GLU A 49 9.18 -6.89 2.36
CA GLU A 49 9.83 -7.78 3.32
C GLU A 49 8.90 -8.95 3.67
N GLU A 50 9.47 -10.14 3.91
CA GLU A 50 8.72 -11.27 4.43
C GLU A 50 8.43 -11.03 5.92
N GLY A 51 7.19 -11.22 6.34
CA GLY A 51 6.82 -10.98 7.74
C GLY A 51 5.33 -11.00 8.02
N TYR A 52 4.99 -10.58 9.24
CA TYR A 52 3.61 -10.44 9.67
C TYR A 52 3.07 -9.07 9.26
N PHE A 53 1.88 -9.06 8.66
CA PHE A 53 1.19 -7.86 8.22
C PHE A 53 -0.13 -7.72 8.96
N LEU A 54 -0.44 -6.50 9.41
CA LEU A 54 -1.77 -6.13 9.84
C LEU A 54 -2.56 -5.67 8.61
N ILE A 55 -3.67 -6.34 8.31
CA ILE A 55 -4.47 -6.09 7.10
C ILE A 55 -5.83 -5.53 7.51
N GLY A 56 -6.26 -4.45 6.86
CA GLY A 56 -7.59 -3.88 7.01
C GLY A 56 -8.36 -3.95 5.69
N HIS A 57 -9.62 -4.34 5.75
CA HIS A 57 -10.53 -4.30 4.61
C HIS A 57 -11.55 -3.19 4.82
N HIS A 58 -11.55 -2.17 3.96
CA HIS A 58 -12.53 -1.10 3.99
C HIS A 58 -13.76 -1.46 3.13
N LYS A 59 -14.96 -1.28 3.68
CA LYS A 59 -16.22 -1.41 2.94
C LYS A 59 -16.94 -0.08 2.98
N GLY A 60 -17.00 0.61 1.85
CA GLY A 60 -17.61 1.93 1.75
C GLY A 60 -16.91 2.81 0.73
N ASP A 61 -17.30 4.09 0.72
CA ASP A 61 -16.65 5.13 -0.08
C ASP A 61 -15.28 5.46 0.54
N GLU A 62 -14.30 5.71 -0.33
CA GLU A 62 -12.93 6.07 0.03
C GLU A 62 -12.84 7.25 1.02
N LYS A 63 -13.78 8.21 0.98
CA LYS A 63 -13.88 9.31 1.95
C LYS A 63 -14.02 8.84 3.40
N THR A 64 -14.51 7.62 3.58
CA THR A 64 -14.69 6.97 4.89
C THR A 64 -13.55 6.03 5.27
N SER A 65 -12.53 5.87 4.41
CA SER A 65 -11.34 5.01 4.63
C SER A 65 -10.57 5.37 5.90
N HIS A 66 -10.58 6.65 6.30
CA HIS A 66 -9.96 7.14 7.53
C HIS A 66 -10.43 6.36 8.78
N SER A 67 -11.67 5.85 8.78
CA SER A 67 -12.19 5.03 9.87
C SER A 67 -11.49 3.67 9.98
N THR A 68 -11.14 3.05 8.85
CA THR A 68 -10.36 1.82 8.79
C THR A 68 -8.95 2.04 9.31
N TYR A 69 -8.29 3.14 8.91
CA TYR A 69 -6.96 3.52 9.42
C TYR A 69 -6.94 3.72 10.94
N LYS A 70 -7.93 4.43 11.49
CA LYS A 70 -8.06 4.61 12.95
C LYS A 70 -8.16 3.27 13.68
N ARG A 71 -8.93 2.32 13.11
CA ARG A 71 -9.09 1.00 13.69
C ARG A 71 -7.79 0.19 13.63
N LEU A 72 -7.09 0.22 12.49
CA LEU A 72 -5.77 -0.40 12.35
C LEU A 72 -4.78 0.16 13.38
N PHE A 73 -4.72 1.47 13.60
CA PHE A 73 -3.83 2.05 14.61
C PHE A 73 -4.17 1.62 16.04
N ALA A 74 -5.46 1.47 16.36
CA ALA A 74 -5.85 0.94 17.64
C ALA A 74 -5.38 -0.52 17.83
N GLU A 75 -5.54 -1.37 16.81
CA GLU A 75 -5.04 -2.75 16.84
C GLU A 75 -3.51 -2.80 16.93
N MET A 76 -2.80 -1.95 16.19
CA MET A 76 -1.34 -1.85 16.26
C MET A 76 -0.86 -1.52 17.67
N ALA A 77 -1.52 -0.57 18.34
CA ALA A 77 -1.20 -0.19 19.71
C ALA A 77 -1.44 -1.36 20.70
N GLN A 78 -2.52 -2.12 20.52
CA GLN A 78 -2.80 -3.31 21.33
C GLN A 78 -1.77 -4.42 21.13
N LEU A 79 -1.37 -4.65 19.88
CA LEU A 79 -0.40 -5.68 19.49
C LEU A 79 1.06 -5.26 19.72
N GLN A 80 1.30 -4.00 20.10
CA GLN A 80 2.64 -3.41 20.28
C GLN A 80 3.53 -3.53 19.02
N VAL A 81 2.93 -3.33 17.85
CA VAL A 81 3.64 -3.35 16.56
C VAL A 81 3.81 -1.94 15.99
N SER A 82 4.90 -1.73 15.24
CA SER A 82 5.21 -0.46 14.60
C SER A 82 4.68 -0.39 13.16
N LEU A 83 4.36 0.82 12.70
CA LEU A 83 3.97 1.06 11.31
C LEU A 83 5.20 0.86 10.41
N GLY A 84 5.07 0.15 9.30
CA GLY A 84 6.13 0.04 8.27
C GLY A 84 6.41 1.37 7.56
N ASP A 85 7.44 1.43 6.72
CA ASP A 85 7.76 2.64 5.95
C ASP A 85 6.70 2.94 4.87
N TYR A 86 6.00 1.90 4.43
CA TYR A 86 4.98 1.95 3.39
C TYR A 86 3.73 1.16 3.80
N ILE A 87 2.60 1.58 3.24
CA ILE A 87 1.32 0.89 3.27
C ILE A 87 0.97 0.47 1.85
N LEU A 88 0.50 -0.76 1.70
CA LEU A 88 0.13 -1.38 0.43
C LEU A 88 -1.39 -1.51 0.40
N GLU A 89 -2.01 -0.93 -0.62
CA GLU A 89 -3.47 -0.93 -0.84
C GLU A 89 -3.82 -1.49 -2.22
#